data_AF-A0A7S0Q6F8-F1
#
_entry.id   AF-A0A7S0Q6F8-F1
#
_cell.length_a   1.000
_cell.length_b   1.000
_cell.length_c   1.000
_cell.angle_alpha   90.00
_cell.angle_beta   90.00
_cell.angle_gamma   90.00
#
_symmetry.space_group_name_H-M   'P 1'
#
loop_
_entity.id
_entity.type
_entity.pdbx_description
1 polymer ?
#
loop_
_entity_poly.entity_id
_entity_poly.type
_entity_poly.pdbx_seq_one_letter_code
_entity_poly.pdbx_strand_id
1 'polypeptide(L)'
;GAIMDYGSLIWVTLQRAKTAREAIMLIDSLCQTYGYASEGESFSVADGNEIWLMELIGKGRHEKGAVWVAQKVPEGYIGSTANQARITTFPLNDPSTCLYAKDVVDFAKARGLYPADAPPEAFSFSDTYNPLTFSGVRL
;
A
#
# COMPACT_ATOMS: atom_id res chain seq x y z
N GLY A 1 0.75 2.98 23.55
CA GLY A 1 0.05 4.04 22.78
C GLY A 1 -1.00 3.39 21.91
N ALA A 2 -1.97 4.15 21.40
CA ALA A 2 -2.94 3.65 20.44
C ALA A 2 -2.23 3.18 19.14
N ILE A 3 -2.81 2.18 18.46
CA ILE A 3 -2.34 1.63 17.19
C ILE A 3 -3.41 1.93 16.14
N MET A 4 -3.02 2.30 14.92
CA MET A 4 -3.99 2.62 13.88
C MET A 4 -4.65 1.36 13.33
N ASP A 5 -5.98 1.31 13.30
CA ASP A 5 -6.73 0.38 12.43
C ASP A 5 -7.12 1.08 11.12
N TYR A 6 -7.57 0.32 10.12
CA TYR A 6 -7.93 0.87 8.81
C TYR A 6 -9.02 1.96 8.88
N GLY A 7 -10.00 1.82 9.78
CA GLY A 7 -11.06 2.80 9.97
C GLY A 7 -10.53 4.10 10.56
N SER A 8 -9.66 3.99 11.57
CA SER A 8 -8.96 5.15 12.14
C SER A 8 -8.09 5.86 11.11
N LEU A 9 -7.41 5.14 10.21
CA LEU A 9 -6.65 5.75 9.12
C LEU A 9 -7.55 6.59 8.22
N ILE A 10 -8.72 6.08 7.83
CA ILE A 10 -9.67 6.82 6.98
C ILE A 10 -10.10 8.12 7.67
N TRP A 11 -10.61 8.04 8.91
CA TRP A 11 -11.18 9.20 9.61
C TRP A 11 -10.14 10.28 9.91
N VAL A 12 -8.98 9.90 10.43
CA VAL A 12 -7.92 10.86 10.78
C VAL A 12 -7.36 11.51 9.52
N THR A 13 -7.22 10.73 8.43
CA THR A 13 -6.69 11.24 7.17
C THR A 13 -7.65 12.24 6.53
N LEU A 14 -8.94 11.92 6.44
CA LEU A 14 -9.96 12.82 5.87
C LEU A 14 -10.09 14.14 6.62
N GLN A 15 -9.82 14.16 7.93
CA GLN A 15 -9.87 15.37 8.74
C GLN A 15 -8.66 16.30 8.53
N ARG A 16 -7.56 15.80 7.97
CA ARG A 16 -6.26 16.48 8.01
C ARG A 16 -5.64 16.71 6.64
N ALA A 17 -5.91 15.86 5.66
CA ALA A 17 -5.37 15.98 4.31
C ALA A 17 -6.26 16.85 3.41
N LYS A 18 -5.64 17.61 2.50
CA LYS A 18 -6.32 18.47 1.52
C LYS A 18 -6.21 17.93 0.09
N THR A 19 -5.25 17.06 -0.18
CA THR A 19 -5.02 16.43 -1.50
C THR A 19 -4.86 14.92 -1.35
N ALA A 20 -5.04 14.19 -2.45
CA ALA A 20 -4.90 12.74 -2.49
C ALA A 20 -3.48 12.29 -2.09
N ARG A 21 -2.46 13.01 -2.57
CA ARG A 21 -1.06 12.73 -2.20
C ARG A 21 -0.77 13.03 -0.74
N GLU A 22 -1.31 14.12 -0.20
CA GLU A 22 -1.18 14.42 1.23
C GLU A 22 -1.84 13.32 2.08
N ALA A 23 -2.98 12.80 1.64
CA ALA A 23 -3.66 11.70 2.31
C ALA A 23 -2.80 10.43 2.33
N ILE A 24 -2.20 10.04 1.19
CA ILE A 24 -1.28 8.89 1.10
C ILE A 24 -0.10 9.05 2.07
N MET A 25 0.55 10.22 2.06
CA MET A 25 1.70 10.48 2.93
C MET A 25 1.31 10.56 4.42
N LEU A 26 0.11 11.04 4.73
CA LEU A 26 -0.40 11.05 6.10
C LEU A 26 -0.71 9.64 6.60
N ILE A 27 -1.31 8.78 5.77
CA ILE A 27 -1.53 7.36 6.09
C ILE A 27 -0.18 6.69 6.41
N ASP A 28 0.83 6.88 5.56
CA ASP A 28 2.19 6.38 5.81
C ASP A 28 2.72 6.88 7.16
N SER A 29 2.71 8.19 7.39
CA SER A 29 3.19 8.80 8.63
C SER A 29 2.49 8.25 9.87
N LEU A 30 1.17 8.04 9.81
CA LEU A 30 0.38 7.49 10.91
C LEU A 30 0.77 6.03 11.19
N CYS A 31 0.89 5.22 10.13
CA CYS A 31 1.34 3.83 10.23
C CYS A 31 2.76 3.74 10.82
N GLN A 32 3.73 4.52 10.33
CA GLN A 32 5.11 4.46 10.84
C GLN A 32 5.20 4.94 12.31
N THR A 33 4.41 5.94 12.69
CA THR A 33 4.46 6.54 14.04
C THR A 33 3.79 5.65 15.09
N TYR A 34 2.58 5.19 14.78
CA TYR A 34 1.68 4.54 15.74
C TYR A 34 1.53 3.02 15.51
N GLY A 35 1.99 2.51 14.37
CA GLY A 35 1.78 1.13 13.94
C GLY A 35 0.43 0.94 13.24
N TYR A 36 0.24 -0.24 12.66
CA TYR A 36 -0.98 -0.64 11.96
C TYR A 36 -1.46 -2.01 12.46
N ALA A 37 -2.73 -2.09 12.87
CA ALA A 37 -3.31 -3.25 13.55
C ALA A 37 -4.17 -4.14 12.65
N SER A 38 -4.55 -3.66 11.46
CA SER A 38 -5.39 -4.41 10.52
C SER A 38 -4.54 -5.30 9.58
N GLU A 39 -5.22 -6.11 8.77
CA GLU A 39 -4.60 -6.92 7.71
C GLU A 39 -4.20 -6.04 6.50
N GLY A 40 -4.07 -6.62 5.31
CA GLY A 40 -3.89 -5.83 4.09
C GLY A 40 -5.17 -5.07 3.71
N GLU A 41 -5.03 -3.86 3.20
CA GLU A 41 -6.18 -3.03 2.79
C GLU A 41 -5.88 -2.23 1.51
N SER A 42 -6.93 -1.96 0.74
CA SER A 42 -6.90 -1.14 -0.47
C SER A 42 -7.70 0.15 -0.26
N PHE A 43 -7.03 1.30 -0.31
CA PHE A 43 -7.66 2.62 -0.26
C PHE A 43 -7.77 3.22 -1.66
N SER A 44 -8.99 3.61 -2.03
CA SER A 44 -9.22 4.54 -3.14
C SER A 44 -9.15 5.96 -2.61
N VAL A 45 -8.12 6.71 -3.00
CA VAL A 45 -7.85 8.06 -2.51
C VAL A 45 -8.02 9.04 -3.66
N ALA A 46 -8.92 9.99 -3.54
CA ALA A 46 -9.26 10.92 -4.62
C ALA A 46 -9.38 12.37 -4.13
N ASP A 47 -9.02 13.30 -5.01
CA ASP A 47 -9.34 14.72 -4.89
C ASP A 47 -9.90 15.26 -6.22
N GLY A 48 -10.03 16.59 -6.35
CA GLY A 48 -10.58 17.21 -7.56
C GLY A 48 -9.73 17.07 -8.82
N ASN A 49 -8.48 16.58 -8.73
CA ASN A 49 -7.53 16.51 -9.84
C ASN A 49 -7.02 15.09 -10.10
N GLU A 50 -6.95 14.23 -9.09
CA GLU A 50 -6.37 12.90 -9.25
C GLU A 50 -6.98 11.83 -8.34
N ILE A 51 -6.89 10.58 -8.80
CA ILE A 51 -7.35 9.38 -8.10
C ILE A 51 -6.17 8.41 -8.00
N TRP A 52 -6.01 7.80 -6.84
CA TRP A 52 -4.96 6.86 -6.52
C TRP A 52 -5.56 5.60 -5.91
N LEU A 53 -5.06 4.45 -6.34
CA LEU A 53 -5.23 3.19 -5.63
C LEU A 53 -4.00 2.96 -4.76
N MET A 54 -4.17 2.94 -3.45
CA MET A 54 -3.13 2.61 -2.47
C MET A 54 -3.40 1.25 -1.84
N GLU A 55 -2.41 0.38 -1.83
CA GLU A 55 -2.46 -0.93 -1.18
C GLU A 55 -1.41 -0.95 -0.07
N LEU A 56 -1.80 -1.29 1.15
CA LEU A 56 -0.88 -1.43 2.29
C LEU A 56 -1.00 -2.78 2.98
N ILE A 57 0.10 -3.20 3.59
CA ILE A 57 0.16 -4.36 4.48
C ILE A 57 0.91 -3.96 5.77
N GLY A 58 0.38 -4.38 6.91
CA GLY A 58 1.05 -4.19 8.19
C GLY A 58 2.35 -5.00 8.26
N LYS A 59 3.39 -4.40 8.85
CA LYS A 59 4.67 -5.10 9.08
C LYS A 59 4.62 -6.14 10.21
N GLY A 60 3.45 -6.27 10.84
CA GLY A 60 3.14 -7.27 11.85
C GLY A 60 3.98 -7.13 13.10
N ARG A 61 4.36 -8.26 13.71
CA ARG A 61 5.17 -8.29 14.94
C ARG A 61 6.66 -8.03 14.69
N HIS A 62 7.08 -7.93 13.43
CA HIS A 62 8.50 -7.83 13.09
C HIS A 62 9.05 -6.45 13.37
N GLU A 63 8.32 -5.41 12.96
CA GLU A 63 8.65 -4.02 13.22
C GLU A 63 7.38 -3.17 13.14
N LYS A 64 7.44 -1.97 13.73
CA LYS A 64 6.33 -1.03 13.69
C LYS A 64 6.20 -0.45 12.28
N GLY A 65 4.97 -0.42 11.76
CA GLY A 65 4.65 0.29 10.51
C GLY A 65 3.84 -0.55 9.54
N ALA A 66 3.73 -0.02 8.33
CA ALA A 66 3.19 -0.71 7.17
C ALA A 66 4.14 -0.50 5.98
N VAL A 67 4.11 -1.41 5.01
CA VAL A 67 4.65 -1.16 3.67
C VAL A 67 3.49 -1.04 2.71
N TRP A 68 3.66 -0.22 1.68
CA TRP A 68 2.57 0.13 0.77
C TRP A 68 3.09 0.54 -0.61
N VAL A 69 2.18 0.48 -1.58
CA VAL A 69 2.35 1.02 -2.93
C VAL A 69 1.06 1.75 -3.32
N ALA A 70 1.19 2.86 -4.03
CA ALA A 70 0.06 3.61 -4.56
C ALA A 70 0.30 3.96 -6.02
N GLN A 71 -0.66 3.65 -6.88
CA GLN A 71 -0.63 4.00 -8.30
C GLN A 71 -1.76 4.97 -8.65
N LYS A 72 -1.42 5.98 -9.44
CA LYS A 72 -2.38 6.92 -10.00
C LYS A 72 -3.24 6.20 -11.04
N VAL A 73 -4.55 6.36 -10.96
CA VAL A 73 -5.45 5.93 -12.04
C VAL A 73 -5.26 6.89 -13.22
N PRO A 74 -4.86 6.41 -14.41
CA PRO A 74 -4.68 7.29 -15.57
C PRO A 74 -6.01 7.92 -16.02
N GLU A 75 -5.94 9.07 -16.66
CA GLU A 75 -7.12 9.76 -17.17
C GLU A 75 -7.85 8.91 -18.22
N GLY A 76 -9.17 8.79 -18.08
CA GLY A 76 -10.01 7.95 -18.97
C GLY A 76 -10.07 6.47 -18.59
N TYR A 77 -9.41 6.05 -17.51
CA TYR A 77 -9.43 4.67 -17.03
C TYR A 77 -10.35 4.50 -15.83
N ILE A 78 -10.82 3.26 -15.64
CA ILE A 78 -11.55 2.84 -14.44
C ILE A 78 -10.75 1.75 -13.72
N GLY A 79 -10.74 1.80 -12.39
CA GLY A 79 -10.16 0.78 -11.53
C GLY A 79 -11.25 0.01 -10.79
N SER A 80 -11.04 -1.27 -10.56
CA SER A 80 -11.89 -2.09 -9.69
C SER A 80 -11.01 -2.94 -8.78
N THR A 81 -11.26 -2.84 -7.47
CA THR A 81 -10.60 -3.65 -6.46
C THR A 81 -11.63 -4.47 -5.70
N ALA A 82 -11.18 -5.61 -5.20
CA ALA A 82 -11.91 -6.48 -4.30
C ALA A 82 -11.01 -6.76 -3.10
N ASN A 83 -11.31 -7.80 -2.31
CA ASN A 83 -10.49 -8.23 -1.17
C ASN A 83 -9.19 -8.94 -1.59
N GLN A 84 -8.47 -8.41 -2.57
CA GLN A 84 -7.24 -8.95 -3.13
C GLN A 84 -6.40 -7.82 -3.73
N ALA A 85 -5.13 -7.73 -3.32
CA ALA A 85 -4.19 -6.75 -3.89
C ALA A 85 -4.05 -6.94 -5.42
N ARG A 86 -3.93 -5.84 -6.15
CA ARG A 86 -3.95 -5.75 -7.61
C ARG A 86 -2.65 -5.18 -8.17
N ILE A 87 -1.92 -4.37 -7.39
CA ILE A 87 -0.69 -3.77 -7.88
C ILE A 87 0.39 -4.85 -7.94
N THR A 88 0.81 -5.20 -9.16
CA THR A 88 1.88 -6.17 -9.40
C THR A 88 3.22 -5.44 -9.41
N THR A 89 3.93 -5.46 -10.55
CA THR A 89 5.13 -4.66 -10.79
C THR A 89 4.76 -3.20 -11.01
N PHE A 90 5.55 -2.28 -10.45
CA PHE A 90 5.30 -0.84 -10.51
C PHE A 90 6.60 -0.06 -10.76
N PRO A 91 6.52 1.15 -11.35
CA PRO A 91 7.72 1.94 -11.64
C PRO A 91 8.35 2.50 -10.35
N LEU A 92 9.67 2.36 -10.23
CA LEU A 92 10.43 2.82 -9.06
C LEU A 92 10.96 4.26 -9.19
N ASN A 93 10.83 4.87 -10.37
CA ASN A 93 11.42 6.16 -10.69
C ASN A 93 10.43 7.15 -11.32
N ASP A 94 9.13 6.94 -11.13
CA ASP A 94 8.09 7.85 -11.60
C ASP A 94 7.13 8.27 -10.47
N PRO A 95 7.50 9.30 -9.67
CA PRO A 95 6.63 9.80 -8.61
C PRO A 95 5.35 10.47 -9.13
N SER A 96 5.25 10.74 -10.43
CA SER A 96 4.03 11.34 -11.00
C SER A 96 2.90 10.32 -11.09
N THR A 97 3.22 9.04 -11.27
CA THR A 97 2.26 7.93 -11.43
C THR A 97 2.33 6.87 -10.34
N CYS A 98 3.43 6.76 -9.59
CA CYS A 98 3.61 5.75 -8.55
C CYS A 98 4.32 6.30 -7.32
N LEU A 99 3.78 5.98 -6.14
CA LEU A 99 4.37 6.27 -4.83
C LEU A 99 4.45 4.96 -4.05
N TYR A 100 5.44 4.78 -3.19
CA TYR A 100 5.58 3.55 -2.41
C TYR A 100 6.42 3.78 -1.15
N ALA A 101 6.27 2.89 -0.17
CA ALA A 101 7.10 2.88 1.04
C ALA A 101 8.57 2.63 0.67
N LYS A 102 9.50 3.43 1.20
CA LYS A 102 10.93 3.36 0.84
C LYS A 102 11.55 1.97 1.02
N ASP A 103 11.03 1.19 1.96
CA ASP A 103 11.49 -0.14 2.32
C ASP A 103 10.57 -1.26 1.82
N VAL A 104 9.68 -0.98 0.86
CA VAL A 104 8.70 -1.96 0.34
C VAL A 104 9.35 -3.24 -0.20
N VAL A 105 10.52 -3.16 -0.82
CA VAL A 105 11.24 -4.35 -1.33
C VAL A 105 12.16 -4.94 -0.25
N ASP A 106 12.86 -4.08 0.50
CA ASP A 106 13.82 -4.50 1.52
C ASP A 106 13.13 -5.26 2.66
N PHE A 107 11.94 -4.82 3.05
CA PHE A 107 11.11 -5.53 4.03
C PHE A 107 10.76 -6.94 3.53
N ALA A 108 10.32 -7.09 2.27
CA ALA A 108 10.00 -8.40 1.70
C ALA A 108 11.22 -9.33 1.70
N LYS A 109 12.39 -8.83 1.28
CA LYS A 109 13.66 -9.59 1.30
C LYS A 109 14.02 -10.00 2.72
N ALA A 110 13.95 -9.08 3.68
CA ALA A 110 14.27 -9.35 5.08
C ALA A 110 13.30 -10.35 5.75
N ARG A 111 12.11 -10.54 5.18
CA ARG A 111 11.12 -11.53 5.62
C ARG A 111 11.15 -12.83 4.81
N GLY A 112 12.02 -12.95 3.80
CA GLY A 112 12.08 -14.13 2.94
C GLY A 112 10.85 -14.29 2.04
N LEU A 113 10.07 -13.21 1.85
CA LEU A 113 8.91 -13.18 0.95
C LEU A 113 9.33 -12.92 -0.50
N TYR A 114 10.51 -12.33 -0.68
CA TYR A 114 11.10 -12.05 -1.99
C TYR A 114 12.57 -12.50 -2.00
N PRO A 115 13.08 -13.11 -3.10
CA PRO A 115 14.46 -13.59 -3.14
C PRO A 115 15.47 -12.45 -2.91
N ALA A 116 16.49 -12.71 -2.10
CA ALA A 116 17.45 -11.69 -1.69
C ALA A 116 18.25 -11.11 -2.87
N ASP A 117 18.56 -11.95 -3.85
CA ASP A 117 19.32 -11.65 -5.07
C ASP A 117 18.45 -11.13 -6.22
N ALA A 118 17.12 -11.19 -6.10
CA ALA A 118 16.23 -10.71 -7.15
C ALA A 118 16.22 -9.17 -7.25
N PRO A 119 16.14 -8.63 -8.48
CA PRO A 119 16.23 -7.18 -8.72
C PRO A 119 14.93 -6.47 -8.29
N PRO A 120 14.99 -5.30 -7.63
CA PRO A 120 13.78 -4.56 -7.22
C PRO A 120 12.77 -4.29 -8.33
N GLU A 121 13.22 -4.17 -9.58
CA GLU A 121 12.39 -3.92 -10.75
C GLU A 121 11.48 -5.11 -11.11
N ALA A 122 11.83 -6.32 -10.67
CA ALA A 122 11.01 -7.52 -10.81
C ALA A 122 10.08 -7.76 -9.61
N PHE A 123 10.03 -6.83 -8.66
CA PHE A 123 9.19 -6.95 -7.48
C PHE A 123 7.71 -6.75 -7.85
N SER A 124 6.87 -7.72 -7.47
CA SER A 124 5.41 -7.64 -7.61
C SER A 124 4.77 -7.55 -6.23
N PHE A 125 4.08 -6.44 -5.94
CA PHE A 125 3.52 -6.20 -4.60
C PHE A 125 2.43 -7.22 -4.23
N SER A 126 1.46 -7.45 -5.12
CA SER A 126 0.39 -8.42 -4.91
C SER A 126 0.93 -9.84 -4.75
N ASP A 127 1.84 -10.28 -5.63
CA ASP A 127 2.35 -11.66 -5.58
C ASP A 127 3.19 -11.93 -4.33
N THR A 128 3.80 -10.88 -3.76
CA THR A 128 4.64 -10.98 -2.58
C THR A 128 3.84 -10.87 -1.28
N TYR A 129 2.98 -9.86 -1.16
CA TYR A 129 2.29 -9.53 0.09
C TYR A 129 0.87 -10.06 0.18
N ASN A 130 0.27 -10.45 -0.94
CA ASN A 130 -1.05 -11.07 -1.00
C ASN A 130 -1.08 -12.17 -2.08
N PRO A 131 -0.25 -13.23 -1.95
CA PRO A 131 -0.21 -14.29 -2.95
C PRO A 131 -1.55 -15.01 -3.06
N LEU A 132 -1.93 -15.39 -4.28
CA LEU A 132 -3.15 -16.16 -4.51
C LEU A 132 -3.10 -17.50 -3.77
N THR A 133 -3.98 -17.66 -2.80
CA THR A 133 -4.21 -18.94 -2.12
C THR A 133 -5.42 -19.63 -2.72
N PHE A 134 -5.51 -20.96 -2.52
CA PHE A 134 -6.67 -21.74 -2.96
C PHE A 134 -8.02 -21.20 -2.45
N SER A 135 -8.03 -20.64 -1.24
CA SER A 135 -9.23 -20.00 -0.68
C SER A 135 -9.50 -18.64 -1.33
N GLY A 136 -8.45 -17.84 -1.58
CA GLY A 136 -8.58 -16.51 -2.19
C GLY A 136 -9.04 -16.52 -3.65
N VAL A 137 -8.79 -17.59 -4.39
CA VAL A 137 -9.24 -17.73 -5.80
C VAL A 137 -10.68 -18.24 -5.97
N ARG A 138 -11.35 -18.61 -4.87
CA ARG A 138 -12.71 -19.20 -4.90
C ARG A 138 -13.82 -18.24 -4.45
N LEU A 139 -13.44 -17.11 -3.86
CA LEU A 139 -14.34 -16.03 -3.46
C LEU A 139 -14.52 -15.04 -4.62
#